data_AF-A0A966Q006-F1
#
_entry.id   AF-A0A966Q006-F1
#
_cell.length_a   1.000
_cell.length_b   1.000
_cell.length_c   1.000
_cell.angle_alpha   90.00
_cell.angle_beta   90.00
_cell.angle_gamma   90.00
#
_symmetry.space_group_name_H-M   'P 1'
#
loop_
_entity.id
_entity.type
_entity.pdbx_description
1 polymer ?
#
loop_
_entity_poly.entity_id
_entity_poly.type
_entity_poly.pdbx_seq_one_letter_code
_entity_poly.pdbx_strand_id
1 'polypeptide(L)'
;MGIVKGLKDLNKALDKPQAGGGESSKAKWVKLDDAESVKIRFLQELDPDSPEYNDKLGLGFIAVEHTNPKDYRRKALCTMEDQGKCWGCEQHRKDYKAGWKGRSRLYINVLVDDGKEEPYVAILSQGSSGKTVTPTLIEYAGEMGSITNLMWRIKRTGTKTDTSYTIIPLAKDEEKFDTSSLELYKLEEVAIRDLPYANQESFFLGEGGQEESDATSSNVDW
;
A
#
# COMPACT_ATOMS: atom_id res chain seq x y z
N MET A 1 1.17 28.47 21.17
CA MET A 1 1.68 28.91 22.49
C MET A 1 1.21 27.91 23.52
N GLY A 2 2.16 27.26 24.21
CA GLY A 2 1.88 26.26 25.24
C GLY A 2 2.08 26.85 26.63
N ILE A 3 1.08 26.68 27.49
CA ILE A 3 1.25 26.62 28.95
C ILE A 3 0.22 25.62 29.47
N VAL A 4 0.69 24.54 30.10
CA VAL A 4 -0.11 23.68 31.00
C VAL A 4 0.59 23.69 32.36
N LYS A 5 -0.16 23.96 33.43
CA LYS A 5 0.35 24.00 34.82
C LYS A 5 -0.30 22.90 35.65
N GLY A 6 0.51 22.02 36.25
CA GLY A 6 0.08 21.13 37.33
C GLY A 6 0.64 19.71 37.22
N LEU A 7 1.15 19.16 38.34
CA LEU A 7 1.66 17.78 38.46
C LEU A 7 0.61 16.70 38.10
N LYS A 8 -0.68 17.02 38.21
CA LYS A 8 -1.79 16.13 37.81
C LYS A 8 -2.00 16.06 36.29
N ASP A 9 -1.67 17.11 35.55
CA ASP A 9 -1.74 17.11 34.08
C ASP A 9 -0.46 16.60 33.43
N LEU A 10 0.68 16.67 34.13
CA LEU A 10 1.95 16.04 33.72
C LEU A 10 1.86 14.51 33.66
N ASN A 11 1.20 13.86 34.63
CA ASN A 11 1.00 12.40 34.58
C ASN A 11 0.01 11.99 33.48
N LYS A 12 -0.99 12.82 33.15
CA LYS A 12 -1.86 12.59 31.97
C LYS A 12 -1.18 12.81 30.63
N ALA A 13 -0.09 13.59 30.60
CA ALA A 13 0.74 13.79 29.41
C ALA A 13 1.83 12.70 29.25
N LEU A 14 2.14 11.96 30.33
CA LEU A 14 3.06 10.81 30.31
C LEU A 14 2.35 9.49 29.95
N ASP A 15 1.05 9.36 30.26
CA ASP A 15 0.20 8.21 29.85
C ASP A 15 -0.55 8.44 28.52
N LYS A 16 -0.35 9.60 27.88
CA LYS A 16 -0.73 9.75 26.47
C LYS A 16 0.49 9.38 25.62
N PRO A 17 0.40 8.44 24.67
CA PRO A 17 1.43 8.32 23.65
C PRO A 17 1.63 9.72 23.05
N GLN A 18 2.88 10.17 23.08
CA GLN A 18 3.28 11.41 22.44
C GLN A 18 2.72 11.40 21.03
N ALA A 19 1.90 12.39 20.70
CA ALA A 19 1.57 12.71 19.31
C ALA A 19 2.84 13.22 18.62
N GLY A 20 3.79 12.32 18.40
CA GLY A 20 4.80 12.41 17.36
C GLY A 20 4.10 12.02 16.05
N GLY A 21 4.19 12.91 15.07
CA GLY A 21 3.84 12.70 13.66
C GLY A 21 2.74 11.69 13.37
N GLY A 22 1.49 12.16 13.30
CA GLY A 22 0.36 11.48 12.64
C GLY A 22 0.28 9.98 12.90
N GLU A 23 -0.54 9.59 13.87
CA GLU A 23 -1.05 8.23 14.02
C GLU A 23 -1.88 7.86 12.77
N SER A 24 -1.20 7.66 11.64
CA SER A 24 -1.68 6.79 10.59
C SER A 24 -1.88 5.45 11.31
N SER A 25 -3.13 5.01 11.40
CA SER A 25 -3.40 3.62 11.76
C SER A 25 -2.42 2.78 10.94
N LYS A 26 -1.53 2.03 11.60
CA LYS A 26 -0.52 1.22 10.89
C LYS A 26 -1.27 0.33 9.92
N ALA A 27 -1.31 0.71 8.64
CA ALA A 27 -2.19 0.05 7.68
C ALA A 27 -1.89 -1.44 7.66
N LYS A 28 -2.94 -2.26 7.70
CA LYS A 28 -2.79 -3.70 7.48
C LYS A 28 -2.56 -3.91 5.98
N TRP A 29 -1.44 -4.52 5.63
CA TRP A 29 -1.08 -4.83 4.25
C TRP A 29 -1.31 -6.32 4.00
N VAL A 30 -1.81 -6.66 2.81
CA VAL A 30 -1.89 -8.07 2.39
C VAL A 30 -0.48 -8.63 2.31
N LYS A 31 -0.20 -9.65 3.11
CA LYS A 31 1.05 -10.42 3.09
C LYS A 31 0.68 -11.88 2.91
N LEU A 32 1.36 -12.54 1.98
CA LEU A 32 1.19 -13.96 1.71
C LEU A 32 2.55 -14.60 1.76
N ASP A 33 2.66 -15.77 2.38
CA ASP A 33 3.85 -16.61 2.34
C ASP A 33 3.89 -17.49 1.08
N ASP A 34 5.00 -18.19 0.86
CA ASP A 34 5.11 -19.11 -0.27
C ASP A 34 4.05 -20.22 -0.18
N ALA A 35 3.46 -20.55 -1.32
CA ALA A 35 2.33 -21.45 -1.48
C ALA A 35 1.04 -21.05 -0.73
N GLU A 36 1.01 -19.91 -0.03
CA GLU A 36 -0.18 -19.43 0.65
C GLU A 36 -1.23 -18.95 -0.36
N SER A 37 -2.48 -19.29 -0.08
CA SER A 37 -3.63 -18.86 -0.84
C SER A 37 -4.75 -18.42 0.09
N VAL A 38 -5.28 -17.22 -0.15
CA VAL A 38 -6.36 -16.63 0.64
C VAL A 38 -7.47 -16.15 -0.29
N LYS A 39 -8.66 -15.97 0.26
CA LYS A 39 -9.75 -15.31 -0.44
C LYS A 39 -9.71 -13.83 -0.14
N ILE A 40 -9.96 -13.01 -1.15
CA ILE A 40 -10.07 -11.56 -1.02
C ILE A 40 -11.30 -11.07 -1.75
N ARG A 41 -11.89 -9.97 -1.28
CA ARG A 41 -12.87 -9.17 -2.01
C ARG A 41 -12.28 -7.79 -2.25
N PHE A 42 -12.33 -7.30 -3.48
CA PHE A 42 -12.02 -5.90 -3.72
C PHE A 42 -13.15 -5.03 -3.18
N LEU A 43 -12.79 -3.97 -2.46
CA LEU A 43 -13.75 -3.04 -1.87
C LEU A 43 -13.89 -1.75 -2.69
N GLN A 44 -13.08 -1.60 -3.74
CA GLN A 44 -13.06 -0.45 -4.64
C GLN A 44 -12.97 -0.96 -6.07
N GLU A 45 -13.51 -0.19 -7.01
CA GLU A 45 -13.35 -0.45 -8.44
C GLU A 45 -12.08 0.21 -8.98
N LEU A 46 -11.70 -0.13 -10.21
CA LEU A 46 -10.57 0.48 -10.91
C LEU A 46 -10.98 1.65 -11.82
N ASP A 47 -12.28 1.78 -12.10
CA ASP A 47 -12.83 2.76 -13.02
C ASP A 47 -14.15 3.34 -12.47
N PRO A 48 -14.38 4.67 -12.56
CA PRO A 48 -15.63 5.29 -12.13
C PRO A 48 -16.86 4.87 -12.96
N ASP A 49 -16.67 4.39 -14.20
CA ASP A 49 -17.76 3.93 -15.07
C ASP A 49 -18.21 2.50 -14.74
N SER A 50 -17.58 1.84 -13.75
CA SER A 50 -17.97 0.51 -13.31
C SER A 50 -19.39 0.51 -12.71
N PRO A 51 -20.24 -0.48 -13.02
CA PRO A 51 -21.61 -0.56 -12.50
C PRO A 51 -21.67 -0.69 -10.97
N GLU A 52 -20.61 -1.18 -10.34
CA GLU A 52 -20.52 -1.31 -8.88
C GLU A 52 -19.68 -0.22 -8.22
N TYR A 53 -19.31 0.84 -8.98
CA TYR A 53 -18.57 1.98 -8.43
C TYR A 53 -19.34 2.65 -7.29
N ASN A 54 -18.62 2.98 -6.22
CA ASN A 54 -19.14 3.72 -5.08
C ASN A 54 -18.20 4.86 -4.73
N ASP A 55 -18.65 6.08 -5.01
CA ASP A 55 -17.88 7.31 -4.81
C ASP A 55 -17.39 7.50 -3.37
N LYS A 56 -18.13 6.99 -2.38
CA LYS A 56 -17.73 7.06 -0.97
C LYS A 56 -16.53 6.18 -0.64
N LEU A 57 -16.36 5.08 -1.38
CA LEU A 57 -15.25 4.15 -1.20
C LEU A 57 -14.04 4.57 -2.03
N GLY A 58 -14.24 5.40 -3.06
CA GLY A 58 -13.19 5.81 -3.99
C GLY A 58 -12.75 4.68 -4.92
N LEU A 59 -11.57 4.87 -5.54
CA LEU A 59 -11.01 3.95 -6.52
C LEU A 59 -9.70 3.35 -6.01
N GLY A 60 -9.40 2.14 -6.46
CA GLY A 60 -8.02 1.67 -6.48
C GLY A 60 -7.24 2.45 -7.53
N PHE A 61 -5.97 2.78 -7.24
CA PHE A 61 -5.15 3.56 -8.16
C PHE A 61 -3.79 2.92 -8.40
N ILE A 62 -3.18 3.29 -9.52
CA ILE A 62 -1.80 2.94 -9.83
C ILE A 62 -0.91 4.16 -9.59
N ALA A 63 0.08 4.00 -8.72
CA ALA A 63 1.11 5.00 -8.50
C ALA A 63 2.45 4.54 -9.09
N VAL A 64 3.19 5.48 -9.68
CA VAL A 64 4.58 5.25 -10.10
C VAL A 64 5.50 5.72 -8.99
N GLU A 65 6.32 4.82 -8.46
CA GLU A 65 7.15 5.13 -7.29
C GLU A 65 8.62 4.81 -7.53
N HIS A 66 9.49 5.58 -6.89
CA HIS A 66 10.92 5.32 -6.80
C HIS A 66 11.27 4.76 -5.43
N THR A 67 12.12 3.74 -5.40
CA THR A 67 12.62 3.12 -4.17
C THR A 67 14.13 3.22 -4.15
N ASN A 68 14.72 3.56 -3.00
CA ASN A 68 16.17 3.52 -2.85
C ASN A 68 16.66 2.06 -2.99
N PRO A 69 17.56 1.76 -3.96
CA PRO A 69 18.10 0.41 -4.17
C PRO A 69 18.88 -0.14 -2.97
N LYS A 70 19.41 0.73 -2.11
CA LYS A 70 20.15 0.38 -0.88
C LYS A 70 19.25 0.30 0.36
N ASP A 71 18.09 0.95 0.33
CA ASP A 71 17.13 0.97 1.44
C ASP A 71 15.69 0.95 0.91
N TYR A 72 15.10 -0.25 0.88
CA TYR A 72 13.78 -0.47 0.32
C TYR A 72 12.64 0.21 1.12
N ARG A 73 12.91 0.68 2.35
CA ARG A 73 11.93 1.42 3.16
C ARG A 73 11.75 2.85 2.66
N ARG A 74 12.75 3.38 1.96
CA ARG A 74 12.73 4.72 1.37
C ARG A 74 12.12 4.66 -0.01
N LYS A 75 10.79 4.71 -0.01
CA LYS A 75 9.96 4.82 -1.20
C LYS A 75 9.17 6.13 -1.18
N ALA A 76 9.11 6.79 -2.34
CA ALA A 76 8.30 7.97 -2.58
C ALA A 76 7.70 7.97 -4.00
N LEU A 77 6.62 8.72 -4.16
CA LEU A 77 5.92 8.93 -5.43
C LEU A 77 6.84 9.62 -6.45
N CYS A 78 6.71 9.24 -7.72
CA CYS A 78 7.34 9.94 -8.82
C CYS A 78 6.63 11.26 -9.07
N THR A 79 7.33 12.37 -8.88
CA THR A 79 6.76 13.72 -9.04
C THR A 79 7.05 14.33 -10.42
N MET A 80 7.49 13.52 -11.38
CA MET A 80 7.90 14.03 -12.70
C MET A 80 6.71 14.63 -13.46
N GLU A 81 5.53 14.03 -13.36
CA GLU A 81 4.32 14.52 -14.02
C GLU A 81 3.73 15.74 -13.30
N ASP A 82 3.73 15.74 -11.96
CA ASP A 82 3.11 16.81 -11.16
C ASP A 82 4.00 18.05 -10.97
N GLN A 83 5.30 17.84 -10.70
CA GLN A 83 6.26 18.92 -10.37
C GLN A 83 7.26 19.17 -11.51
N GLY A 84 7.21 18.40 -12.59
CA GLY A 84 8.14 18.50 -13.72
C GLY A 84 9.57 18.01 -13.42
N LYS A 85 9.84 17.56 -12.17
CA LYS A 85 11.14 17.08 -11.70
C LYS A 85 10.95 15.99 -10.65
N CYS A 86 11.83 14.99 -10.66
CA CYS A 86 11.88 13.94 -9.66
C CYS A 86 13.32 13.46 -9.48
N TRP A 87 13.80 13.43 -8.24
CA TRP A 87 15.16 13.01 -7.93
C TRP A 87 15.39 11.53 -8.27
N GLY A 88 14.39 10.68 -8.04
CA GLY A 88 14.45 9.26 -8.43
C GLY A 88 14.61 9.05 -9.95
N CYS A 89 13.89 9.83 -10.77
CA CYS A 89 14.08 9.84 -12.22
C CYS A 89 15.48 10.30 -12.62
N GLU A 90 16.02 11.33 -11.95
CA GLU A 90 17.37 11.82 -12.20
C GLU A 90 18.42 10.76 -11.88
N GLN A 91 18.28 10.05 -10.75
CA GLN A 91 19.20 8.96 -10.41
C GLN A 91 19.12 7.82 -11.43
N HIS A 92 17.91 7.48 -11.91
CA HIS A 92 17.76 6.49 -12.98
C HIS A 92 18.39 6.95 -14.31
N ARG A 93 18.33 8.24 -14.63
CA ARG A 93 18.97 8.79 -15.83
C ARG A 93 20.49 8.80 -15.72
N LYS A 94 21.04 9.07 -14.52
CA LYS A 94 22.49 9.02 -14.24
C LYS A 94 23.03 7.60 -14.34
N ASP A 95 22.34 6.63 -13.74
CA ASP A 95 22.66 5.22 -13.84
C ASP A 95 21.38 4.38 -13.93
N TYR A 96 21.06 3.96 -15.16
CA TYR A 96 19.84 3.20 -15.42
C TYR A 96 19.86 1.79 -14.83
N LYS A 97 21.04 1.26 -14.47
CA LYS A 97 21.23 -0.07 -13.87
C LYS A 97 21.26 -0.03 -12.35
N ALA A 98 21.40 1.14 -11.74
CA ALA A 98 21.43 1.29 -10.28
C ALA A 98 20.13 0.88 -9.57
N GLY A 99 19.03 0.67 -10.30
CA GLY A 99 17.76 0.17 -9.72
C GLY A 99 16.73 1.25 -9.41
N TRP A 100 17.01 2.51 -9.76
CA TRP A 100 16.11 3.66 -9.56
C TRP A 100 14.93 3.75 -10.53
N LYS A 101 14.74 2.77 -11.42
CA LYS A 101 13.61 2.77 -12.37
C LYS A 101 12.28 2.90 -11.61
N GLY A 102 11.44 3.85 -12.02
CA GLY A 102 10.09 4.01 -11.48
C GLY A 102 9.28 2.74 -11.68
N ARG A 103 8.56 2.32 -10.64
CA ARG A 103 7.76 1.08 -10.66
C ARG A 103 6.29 1.43 -10.42
N SER A 104 5.44 1.07 -11.38
CA SER A 104 3.99 1.17 -11.22
C SER A 104 3.50 0.11 -10.23
N ARG A 105 2.71 0.55 -9.25
CA ARG A 105 2.09 -0.32 -8.25
C ARG A 105 0.62 0.03 -8.10
N LEU A 106 -0.23 -0.98 -8.15
CA LEU A 106 -1.63 -0.90 -7.78
C LEU A 106 -1.75 -0.87 -6.26
N TYR A 107 -2.53 0.07 -5.75
CA TYR A 107 -2.99 0.15 -4.38
C TYR A 107 -4.51 0.11 -4.36
N ILE A 108 -5.07 -0.80 -3.58
CA ILE A 108 -6.52 -1.01 -3.49
C ILE A 108 -6.91 -1.63 -2.15
N ASN A 109 -8.02 -1.17 -1.56
CA ASN A 109 -8.58 -1.79 -0.35
C ASN A 109 -9.23 -3.13 -0.69
N VAL A 110 -8.94 -4.12 0.14
CA VAL A 110 -9.51 -5.47 0.04
C VAL A 110 -9.97 -5.95 1.40
N LEU A 111 -11.04 -6.75 1.41
CA LEU A 111 -11.41 -7.57 2.56
C LEU A 111 -10.72 -8.93 2.40
N VAL A 112 -9.91 -9.31 3.38
CA VAL A 112 -9.17 -10.57 3.37
C VAL A 112 -9.88 -11.60 4.23
N ASP A 113 -10.12 -12.78 3.67
CA ASP A 113 -10.56 -13.99 4.36
C ASP A 113 -9.46 -15.05 4.21
N ASP A 114 -8.64 -15.18 5.25
CA ASP A 114 -7.54 -16.13 5.32
C ASP A 114 -7.92 -17.45 6.01
N GLY A 115 -9.16 -17.57 6.51
CA GLY A 115 -9.67 -18.70 7.27
C GLY A 115 -9.01 -18.91 8.65
N LYS A 116 -8.19 -17.96 9.12
CA LYS A 116 -7.49 -18.00 10.41
C LYS A 116 -8.08 -16.98 11.38
N GLU A 117 -8.35 -15.77 10.91
CA GLU A 117 -8.96 -14.68 11.66
C GLU A 117 -10.33 -14.30 11.07
N GLU A 118 -11.09 -13.45 11.77
CA GLU A 118 -12.26 -12.82 11.17
C GLU A 118 -11.85 -11.95 9.97
N PRO A 119 -12.68 -11.88 8.91
CA PRO A 119 -12.33 -11.11 7.73
C PRO A 119 -12.01 -9.65 8.06
N TYR A 120 -10.90 -9.15 7.51
CA TYR A 120 -10.38 -7.83 7.86
C TYR A 120 -10.04 -6.99 6.63
N VAL A 121 -10.13 -5.66 6.77
CA VAL A 121 -9.74 -4.72 5.71
C VAL A 121 -8.22 -4.56 5.68
N ALA A 122 -7.64 -4.65 4.48
CA ALA A 122 -6.22 -4.44 4.23
C ALA A 122 -5.97 -3.76 2.89
N ILE A 123 -4.77 -3.23 2.71
CA ILE A 123 -4.30 -2.66 1.45
C ILE A 123 -3.56 -3.74 0.66
N LEU A 124 -4.03 -4.04 -0.55
CA LEU A 124 -3.29 -4.83 -1.53
C LEU A 124 -2.33 -3.92 -2.30
N SER A 125 -1.04 -4.27 -2.29
CA SER A 125 -0.01 -3.60 -3.10
C SER A 125 0.63 -4.56 -4.07
N GLN A 126 0.39 -4.37 -5.36
CA GLN A 126 0.87 -5.27 -6.42
C GLN A 126 1.54 -4.50 -7.56
N GLY A 127 2.58 -5.08 -8.15
CA GLY A 127 3.25 -4.48 -9.31
C GLY A 127 2.45 -4.64 -10.60
N SER A 128 2.92 -4.06 -11.70
CA SER A 128 2.31 -4.18 -13.02
C SER A 128 2.95 -5.23 -13.94
N SER A 129 3.82 -6.09 -13.41
CA SER A 129 4.50 -7.12 -14.20
C SER A 129 3.59 -8.32 -14.53
N GLY A 130 3.98 -9.17 -15.47
CA GLY A 130 3.27 -10.43 -15.72
C GLY A 130 3.35 -11.46 -14.58
N LYS A 131 4.21 -11.23 -13.57
CA LYS A 131 4.28 -12.06 -12.35
C LYS A 131 3.33 -11.59 -11.25
N THR A 132 2.56 -10.54 -11.46
CA THR A 132 1.68 -9.90 -10.47
C THR A 132 0.24 -9.93 -10.94
N VAL A 133 -0.71 -9.71 -10.02
CA VAL A 133 -2.15 -9.84 -10.33
C VAL A 133 -2.74 -8.68 -11.12
N THR A 134 -2.07 -7.52 -11.14
CA THR A 134 -2.62 -6.27 -11.71
C THR A 134 -3.03 -6.38 -13.19
N PRO A 135 -2.25 -6.98 -14.10
CA PRO A 135 -2.68 -7.12 -15.50
C PRO A 135 -3.99 -7.92 -15.63
N THR A 136 -4.12 -9.04 -14.91
CA THR A 136 -5.33 -9.86 -14.91
C THR A 136 -6.54 -9.11 -14.36
N LEU A 137 -6.35 -8.26 -13.35
CA LEU A 137 -7.43 -7.42 -12.81
C LEU A 137 -7.91 -6.37 -13.81
N ILE A 138 -6.99 -5.72 -14.53
CA ILE A 138 -7.33 -4.72 -15.55
C ILE A 138 -8.08 -5.39 -16.71
N GLU A 139 -7.59 -6.54 -17.19
CA GLU A 139 -8.24 -7.31 -18.25
C GLU A 139 -9.65 -7.74 -17.83
N TYR A 140 -9.80 -8.30 -16.63
CA TYR A 140 -11.10 -8.71 -16.11
C TYR A 140 -12.05 -7.51 -15.93
N ALA A 141 -11.58 -6.39 -15.39
CA ALA A 141 -12.39 -5.18 -15.26
C ALA A 141 -12.86 -4.65 -16.63
N GLY A 142 -11.99 -4.69 -17.64
CA GLY A 142 -12.32 -4.28 -19.01
C GLY A 142 -13.34 -5.20 -19.70
N GLU A 143 -13.28 -6.51 -19.46
CA GLU A 143 -14.19 -7.48 -20.07
C GLU A 143 -15.51 -7.64 -19.31
N MET A 144 -15.45 -7.64 -17.98
CA MET A 144 -16.58 -7.99 -17.10
C MET A 144 -17.21 -6.79 -16.40
N GLY A 145 -16.56 -5.61 -16.48
CA GLY A 145 -17.05 -4.33 -15.99
C GLY A 145 -16.83 -4.05 -14.50
N SER A 146 -16.63 -5.07 -13.66
CA SER A 146 -16.49 -4.92 -12.21
C SER A 146 -15.60 -6.01 -11.62
N ILE A 147 -14.82 -5.66 -10.59
CA ILE A 147 -14.01 -6.61 -9.82
C ILE A 147 -14.50 -6.78 -8.37
N THR A 148 -15.48 -5.99 -7.92
CA THR A 148 -15.97 -6.00 -6.53
C THR A 148 -17.18 -6.92 -6.29
N ASN A 149 -17.90 -7.31 -7.34
CA ASN A 149 -19.10 -8.17 -7.30
C ASN A 149 -18.84 -9.67 -7.13
N LEU A 150 -17.63 -10.03 -6.72
CA LEU A 150 -17.22 -11.42 -6.51
C LEU A 150 -16.03 -11.53 -5.56
N MET A 151 -15.86 -12.73 -5.02
CA MET A 151 -14.66 -13.10 -4.27
C MET A 151 -13.56 -13.57 -5.21
N TRP A 152 -12.32 -13.25 -4.89
CA TRP A 152 -11.15 -13.68 -5.62
C TRP A 152 -10.31 -14.61 -4.76
N ARG A 153 -9.66 -15.59 -5.38
CA ARG A 153 -8.58 -16.34 -4.73
C ARG A 153 -7.25 -15.80 -5.23
N ILE A 154 -6.44 -15.28 -4.32
CA ILE A 154 -5.05 -14.91 -4.60
C ILE A 154 -4.14 -16.01 -4.05
N LYS A 155 -3.09 -16.33 -4.80
CA LYS A 155 -2.05 -17.27 -4.39
C LYS A 155 -0.68 -16.69 -4.68
N ARG A 156 0.24 -16.82 -3.73
CA ARG A 156 1.66 -16.52 -3.93
C ARG A 156 2.42 -17.82 -4.18
N THR A 157 3.36 -17.80 -5.12
CA THR A 157 4.29 -18.91 -5.37
C THR A 157 5.71 -18.38 -5.49
N GLY A 158 6.68 -19.13 -4.98
CA GLY A 158 8.10 -18.85 -5.08
C GLY A 158 8.63 -17.89 -4.02
N THR A 159 9.95 -17.89 -3.85
CA THR A 159 10.64 -17.19 -2.76
C THR A 159 11.56 -16.08 -3.27
N LYS A 160 11.86 -15.12 -2.39
CA LYS A 160 12.79 -14.00 -2.65
C LYS A 160 12.44 -13.24 -3.95
N THR A 161 13.35 -13.25 -4.91
CA THR A 161 13.22 -12.52 -6.19
C THR A 161 12.42 -13.28 -7.23
N ASP A 162 12.11 -14.56 -7.00
CA ASP A 162 11.32 -15.38 -7.92
C ASP A 162 9.92 -15.65 -7.35
N THR A 163 9.28 -14.59 -6.86
CA THR A 163 7.88 -14.64 -6.44
C THR A 163 6.96 -14.28 -7.60
N SER A 164 5.88 -15.04 -7.75
CA SER A 164 4.75 -14.73 -8.62
C SER A 164 3.43 -14.78 -7.83
N TYR A 165 2.45 -14.02 -8.31
CA TYR A 165 1.09 -14.00 -7.78
C TYR A 165 0.12 -14.38 -8.89
N THR A 166 -0.79 -15.28 -8.57
CA THR A 166 -1.91 -15.65 -9.44
C THR A 166 -3.21 -15.26 -8.75
N ILE A 167 -4.19 -14.80 -9.54
CA ILE A 167 -5.52 -14.45 -9.04
C ILE A 167 -6.58 -15.16 -9.87
N ILE A 168 -7.60 -15.70 -9.21
CA ILE A 168 -8.66 -16.49 -9.84
C ILE A 168 -10.01 -15.94 -9.36
N PRO A 169 -10.91 -15.52 -10.28
CA PRO A 169 -12.25 -15.10 -9.89
C PRO A 169 -13.03 -16.31 -9.39
N LEU A 170 -13.80 -16.14 -8.32
CA LEU A 170 -14.74 -17.13 -7.82
C LEU A 170 -16.15 -16.81 -8.34
N ALA A 171 -17.16 -17.46 -7.75
CA ALA A 171 -18.54 -17.18 -8.09
C ALA A 171 -18.87 -15.70 -7.85
N LYS A 172 -19.64 -15.13 -8.79
CA LYS A 172 -20.27 -13.83 -8.61
C LYS A 172 -21.27 -13.89 -7.48
N ASP A 173 -21.45 -12.75 -6.82
CA ASP A 173 -22.42 -12.65 -5.75
C ASP A 173 -23.85 -12.76 -6.31
N GLU A 174 -24.70 -13.46 -5.56
CA GLU A 174 -26.15 -13.49 -5.84
C GLU A 174 -26.82 -12.20 -5.34
N GLU A 175 -26.29 -11.61 -4.27
CA GLU A 175 -26.76 -10.37 -3.64
C GLU A 175 -25.61 -9.37 -3.48
N LYS A 176 -25.94 -8.07 -3.50
CA LYS A 176 -24.91 -7.02 -3.35
C LYS A 176 -24.27 -7.09 -1.97
N PHE A 177 -22.94 -7.13 -1.94
CA PHE A 177 -22.18 -7.14 -0.70
C PHE A 177 -22.27 -5.81 0.05
N ASP A 178 -22.62 -5.88 1.33
CA ASP A 178 -22.71 -4.71 2.20
C ASP A 178 -21.32 -4.30 2.71
N THR A 179 -20.90 -3.09 2.37
CA THR A 179 -19.64 -2.47 2.79
C THR A 179 -19.82 -1.43 3.88
N SER A 180 -21.06 -1.18 4.34
CA SER A 180 -21.38 -0.06 5.23
C SER A 180 -20.73 -0.12 6.61
N SER A 181 -20.40 -1.32 7.09
CA SER A 181 -19.73 -1.56 8.38
C SER A 181 -18.20 -1.54 8.31
N LEU A 182 -17.63 -1.43 7.10
CA LEU A 182 -16.19 -1.50 6.89
C LEU A 182 -15.56 -0.11 6.89
N GLU A 183 -14.48 0.04 7.67
CA GLU A 183 -13.62 1.23 7.60
C GLU A 183 -12.48 0.99 6.62
N LEU A 184 -12.47 1.73 5.51
CA LEU A 184 -11.45 1.64 4.47
C LEU A 184 -10.29 2.60 4.76
N TYR A 185 -9.09 2.20 4.35
CA TYR A 185 -7.94 3.10 4.39
C TYR A 185 -8.03 4.14 3.29
N LYS A 186 -7.71 5.39 3.62
CA LYS A 186 -7.46 6.44 2.63
C LYS A 186 -6.12 6.19 1.93
N LEU A 187 -6.18 5.61 0.74
CA LEU A 187 -5.00 5.06 0.08
C LEU A 187 -3.96 6.13 -0.27
N GLU A 188 -4.40 7.32 -0.68
CA GLU A 188 -3.53 8.44 -1.08
C GLU A 188 -2.75 9.01 0.11
N GLU A 189 -3.31 8.93 1.32
CA GLU A 189 -2.66 9.40 2.54
C GLU A 189 -1.75 8.33 3.16
N VAL A 190 -2.13 7.05 3.03
CA VAL A 190 -1.51 5.94 3.79
C VAL A 190 -0.58 5.08 2.95
N ALA A 191 -0.89 4.87 1.67
CA ALA A 191 -0.17 3.90 0.83
C ALA A 191 1.01 4.51 0.05
N ILE A 192 0.97 5.82 -0.20
CA ILE A 192 1.99 6.54 -0.97
C ILE A 192 2.64 7.64 -0.12
N ARG A 193 3.84 8.03 -0.52
CA ARG A 193 4.56 9.16 0.09
C ARG A 193 4.85 10.19 -0.98
N ASP A 194 4.02 11.21 -1.04
CA ASP A 194 4.27 12.39 -1.87
C ASP A 194 5.20 13.36 -1.14
N LEU A 195 6.25 13.82 -1.83
CA LEU A 195 7.29 14.69 -1.28
C LEU A 195 7.64 15.79 -2.28
N PRO A 196 7.72 17.06 -1.84
CA PRO A 196 8.29 18.12 -2.66
C PRO A 196 9.70 17.75 -3.12
N TYR A 197 10.03 18.05 -4.38
CA TYR A 197 11.34 17.74 -4.98
C TYR A 197 12.52 18.13 -4.09
N ALA A 198 12.45 19.30 -3.43
CA ALA A 198 13.49 19.81 -2.53
C ALA A 198 13.84 18.88 -1.35
N ASN A 199 12.91 18.01 -0.94
CA ASN A 199 13.10 17.09 0.18
C ASN A 199 13.39 15.66 -0.26
N GLN A 200 13.35 15.36 -1.57
CA GLN A 200 13.48 13.99 -2.06
C GLN A 200 14.89 13.44 -1.83
N GLU A 201 15.92 14.23 -2.13
CA GLU A 201 17.31 13.81 -1.96
C GLU A 201 17.62 13.45 -0.51
N SER A 202 17.33 14.34 0.43
CA SER A 202 17.56 14.11 1.86
C SER A 202 16.73 12.93 2.37
N PHE A 203 15.48 12.77 1.92
CA PHE A 203 14.67 11.60 2.25
C PHE A 203 15.28 10.29 1.73
N PHE A 204 15.68 10.24 0.47
CA PHE A 204 16.24 9.03 -0.13
C PHE A 204 17.62 8.68 0.43
N LEU A 205 18.46 9.69 0.71
CA LEU A 205 19.79 9.49 1.29
C LEU A 205 19.77 9.29 2.81
N GLY A 206 18.67 9.63 3.47
CA GLY A 206 18.53 9.52 4.92
C GLY A 206 19.14 10.67 5.72
N GLU A 207 19.39 11.82 5.08
CA GLU A 207 20.05 12.98 5.68
C GLU A 207 19.06 13.97 6.33
N GLY A 208 17.88 13.51 6.74
CA GLY A 208 16.86 14.35 7.38
C GLY A 208 16.10 13.62 8.48
N GLY A 209 16.57 13.77 9.72
CA GLY A 209 15.76 13.60 10.93
C GLY A 209 15.57 12.18 11.46
N GLN A 210 16.33 11.89 12.53
CA GLN A 210 16.08 10.93 13.62
C GLN A 210 15.78 9.46 13.23
N GLU A 211 16.79 8.63 13.45
CA GLU A 211 16.61 7.22 13.77
C GLU A 211 15.54 7.07 14.88
N GLU A 212 14.35 6.59 14.53
CA GLU A 212 13.73 5.59 15.40
C GLU A 212 14.49 4.30 15.16
N SER A 213 15.54 4.13 15.97
CA SER A 213 16.07 2.83 16.29
C SER A 213 14.95 2.02 16.95
N ASP A 214 14.11 1.37 16.14
CA ASP A 214 13.26 0.29 16.62
C ASP A 214 14.19 -0.88 16.91
N ALA A 215 14.74 -0.87 18.13
CA ALA A 215 15.34 -2.02 18.76
C ALA A 215 14.24 -3.07 18.99
N THR A 216 13.82 -3.74 17.94
CA THR A 216 13.16 -5.04 18.07
C THR A 216 14.26 -6.08 18.02
N SER A 217 14.49 -6.67 19.20
CA SER A 217 15.42 -7.77 19.46
C SER A 217 15.45 -8.76 18.31
N SER A 218 16.54 -8.71 17.55
CA SER A 218 16.90 -9.72 16.57
C SER A 218 17.29 -11.00 17.33
N ASN A 219 16.32 -11.87 17.63
CA ASN A 219 16.62 -13.30 17.57
C ASN A 219 16.59 -13.68 16.11
N VAL A 220 17.75 -13.46 15.50
CA VAL A 220 18.15 -13.99 14.19
C VAL A 220 18.22 -15.50 14.34
N ASP A 221 17.55 -16.26 13.48
CA ASP A 221 18.14 -17.43 12.83
C ASP A 221 17.39 -17.76 11.53
N TRP A 222 18.14 -17.56 10.44
CA TRP A 222 18.05 -17.93 9.02
C TRP A 222 16.71 -18.23 8.32
#